data_AF-A0A4Y7KVU1-F1
#
_entry.id   AF-A0A4Y7KVU1-F1
#
_cell.length_a   1.000
_cell.length_b   1.000
_cell.length_c   1.000
_cell.angle_alpha   90.00
_cell.angle_beta   90.00
_cell.angle_gamma   90.00
#
_symmetry.space_group_name_H-M   'P 1'
#
loop_
_entity.id
_entity.type
_entity.pdbx_description
1 polymer ?
#
loop_
_entity_poly.entity_id
_entity_poly.type
_entity_poly.pdbx_seq_one_letter_code
_entity_poly.pdbx_strand_id
1 'polypeptide(L)'
;MAGFQSPVKLRTESTGFEKLKPKKKIGKKTIARLKFELKKGGLEKKQHDRIKKIVRVLKRIRKEKQRGTLKLDSLYNAFSDEFEYLNLTSVAFSYTLPLLTKSFQEWDPLKNAADWLYQMSSWKAMLNESVWEDFVVQYIVPKLTKVLQELEVKPGNQNGRQLIRFLWIMSWATVVPSHLMVTMLETSFFHKLQDALYWWLCSNPNLDEVVQWYLGWKGSLTTELQAHYRVRYELNVCLEMMDQAAEDKEVVAPKKFREMSQQQFEAQKKAAAFYAQLQEEAEASKRRRITSAGYYNMLPEMSLNEIIESYAEQNHLSFKPKYGRTHSGFQIYGFGNISVCVDSANQRIFAQTKKGNWSLVSLKVLLEMHQSSMTK
;
A
#
# COMPACT_ATOMS: atom_id res chain seq x y z
N MET A 1 -8.97 1.59 -5.18
CA MET A 1 -8.15 0.83 -4.20
C MET A 1 -6.68 0.96 -4.57
N ALA A 2 -5.97 1.92 -4.00
CA ALA A 2 -4.50 2.00 -4.00
C ALA A 2 -4.09 2.48 -2.60
N GLY A 3 -3.35 1.64 -1.89
CA GLY A 3 -3.21 1.72 -0.44
C GLY A 3 -2.18 2.72 0.03
N PHE A 4 -2.61 3.68 0.84
CA PHE A 4 -1.79 4.16 1.95
C PHE A 4 -2.14 3.32 3.16
N GLN A 5 -1.17 2.51 3.58
CA GLN A 5 -1.21 1.82 4.86
C GLN A 5 -1.38 2.87 5.97
N SER A 6 -2.43 2.65 6.78
CA SER A 6 -2.50 3.09 8.18
C SER A 6 -1.10 2.95 8.84
N PRO A 7 -0.71 3.81 9.81
CA PRO A 7 0.59 3.69 10.47
C PRO A 7 0.82 2.22 10.81
N VAL A 8 1.88 1.65 10.23
CA VAL A 8 2.20 0.23 10.33
C VAL A 8 2.24 -0.09 11.81
N LYS A 9 1.14 -0.65 12.34
CA LYS A 9 1.19 -1.47 13.53
C LYS A 9 2.15 -2.56 13.12
N LEU A 10 3.41 -2.45 13.59
CA LEU A 10 4.39 -3.51 13.52
C LEU A 10 3.63 -4.78 13.84
N ARG A 11 3.53 -5.66 12.85
CA ARG A 11 2.68 -6.83 12.85
C ARG A 11 2.90 -7.57 14.18
N THR A 12 1.98 -7.40 15.13
CA THR A 12 2.03 -8.06 16.44
C THR A 12 1.63 -9.54 16.34
N GLU A 13 1.49 -10.06 15.12
CA GLU A 13 1.36 -11.49 14.86
C GLU A 13 2.75 -12.13 14.73
N SER A 14 3.41 -12.20 15.88
CA SER A 14 4.57 -13.03 16.20
C SER A 14 4.25 -14.52 15.96
N THR A 15 4.10 -14.94 14.71
CA THR A 15 3.69 -16.32 14.40
C THR A 15 4.78 -17.15 13.75
N GLY A 16 5.79 -16.56 13.10
CA GLY A 16 6.89 -17.30 12.46
C GLY A 16 7.96 -17.72 13.48
N PHE A 17 8.54 -16.74 14.15
CA PHE A 17 9.67 -16.93 15.08
C PHE A 17 9.31 -17.77 16.31
N GLU A 18 8.11 -17.58 16.88
CA GLU A 18 7.66 -18.39 18.03
C GLU A 18 7.38 -19.86 17.65
N LYS A 19 6.87 -20.11 16.44
CA LYS A 19 6.71 -21.48 15.90
C LYS A 19 8.06 -22.16 15.66
N LEU A 20 9.14 -21.39 15.58
CA LEU A 20 10.52 -21.85 15.39
C LEU A 20 11.34 -21.93 16.68
N LYS A 21 10.74 -21.63 17.85
CA LYS A 21 11.36 -21.96 19.14
C LYS A 21 11.85 -23.42 19.08
N PRO A 22 13.12 -23.68 19.41
CA PRO A 22 13.75 -24.95 19.14
C PRO A 22 12.99 -26.06 19.87
N LYS A 23 12.22 -26.87 19.13
CA LYS A 23 11.65 -28.10 19.68
C LYS A 23 12.82 -28.93 20.18
N LYS A 24 12.98 -29.06 21.51
CA LYS A 24 14.17 -29.64 22.20
C LYS A 24 14.65 -30.99 21.63
N LYS A 25 13.77 -31.71 20.92
CA LYS A 25 14.02 -33.05 20.36
C LYS A 25 14.15 -33.10 18.82
N ILE A 26 13.99 -32.00 18.07
CA ILE A 26 13.92 -32.06 16.60
C ILE A 26 15.19 -32.64 15.97
N GLY A 27 16.38 -32.18 16.37
CA GLY A 27 17.63 -32.76 15.90
C GLY A 27 17.83 -34.24 16.25
N LYS A 28 17.35 -34.71 17.42
CA LYS A 28 17.40 -36.15 17.76
C LYS A 28 16.46 -36.97 16.87
N LYS A 29 15.23 -36.49 16.67
CA LYS A 29 14.22 -37.14 15.84
C LYS A 29 14.68 -37.24 14.39
N THR A 30 15.25 -36.17 13.84
CA THR A 30 15.80 -36.17 12.47
C THR A 30 16.95 -37.15 12.31
N ILE A 31 17.91 -37.19 13.25
CA ILE A 31 19.00 -38.18 13.20
C ILE A 31 18.44 -39.62 13.23
N ALA A 32 17.41 -39.89 14.02
CA ALA A 32 16.77 -41.21 14.06
C ALA A 32 16.08 -41.55 12.74
N ARG A 33 15.33 -40.61 12.15
CA ARG A 33 14.67 -40.77 10.83
C ARG A 33 15.68 -41.07 9.72
N LEU A 34 16.72 -40.25 9.60
CA LEU A 34 17.74 -40.42 8.56
C LEU A 34 18.53 -41.74 8.72
N LYS A 35 18.78 -42.18 9.96
CA LYS A 35 19.37 -43.51 10.21
C LYS A 35 18.44 -44.65 9.80
N PHE A 36 17.13 -44.48 9.98
CA PHE A 36 16.16 -45.48 9.54
C PHE A 36 16.13 -45.57 8.01
N GLU A 37 16.14 -44.44 7.31
CA GLU A 37 16.23 -44.39 5.83
C GLU A 37 17.49 -45.09 5.31
N LEU A 38 18.65 -44.84 5.93
CA LEU A 38 19.90 -45.54 5.58
C LEU A 38 19.81 -47.06 5.76
N LYS A 39 19.00 -47.54 6.71
CA LYS A 39 18.81 -48.98 6.97
C LYS A 39 17.77 -49.64 6.08
N LYS A 40 16.76 -48.88 5.61
CA LYS A 40 15.65 -49.39 4.80
C LYS A 40 16.10 -49.85 3.40
N GLY A 41 17.22 -49.35 2.89
CA GLY A 41 17.71 -49.65 1.55
C GLY A 41 16.89 -48.96 0.44
N GLY A 42 17.24 -49.19 -0.83
CA GLY A 42 16.53 -48.62 -1.99
C GLY A 42 16.90 -47.18 -2.37
N LEU A 43 17.99 -46.65 -1.80
CA LEU A 43 18.54 -45.34 -2.14
C LEU A 43 19.66 -45.50 -3.17
N GLU A 44 19.75 -44.59 -4.13
CA GLU A 44 20.93 -44.49 -4.99
C GLU A 44 22.19 -44.25 -4.14
N LYS A 45 23.34 -44.79 -4.58
CA LYS A 45 24.62 -44.66 -3.86
C LYS A 45 24.95 -43.20 -3.49
N LYS A 46 24.73 -42.28 -4.42
CA LYS A 46 24.95 -40.84 -4.22
C LYS A 46 24.05 -40.27 -3.10
N GLN A 47 22.77 -40.65 -3.07
CA GLN A 47 21.83 -40.19 -2.04
C GLN A 47 22.15 -40.80 -0.67
N HIS A 48 22.52 -42.08 -0.64
CA HIS A 48 22.95 -42.76 0.58
C HIS A 48 24.19 -42.09 1.21
N ASP A 49 25.20 -41.75 0.41
CA ASP A 49 26.42 -41.08 0.90
C ASP A 49 26.14 -39.67 1.42
N ARG A 50 25.25 -38.91 0.77
CA ARG A 50 24.78 -37.59 1.23
C ARG A 50 24.09 -37.69 2.59
N ILE A 51 23.12 -38.59 2.75
CA ILE A 51 22.41 -38.78 4.04
C ILE A 51 23.41 -39.18 5.14
N LYS A 52 24.38 -40.05 4.83
CA LYS A 52 25.44 -40.45 5.78
C LYS A 52 26.34 -39.28 6.18
N LYS A 53 26.65 -38.35 5.28
CA LYS A 53 27.38 -37.10 5.58
C LYS A 53 26.56 -36.20 6.52
N ILE A 54 25.30 -35.96 6.21
CA ILE A 54 24.39 -35.14 7.03
C ILE A 54 24.22 -35.69 8.44
N VAL A 55 24.04 -37.00 8.60
CA VAL A 55 23.95 -37.64 9.93
C VAL A 55 25.23 -37.46 10.74
N ARG A 56 26.41 -37.51 10.11
CA ARG A 56 27.70 -37.24 10.77
C ARG A 56 27.78 -35.79 11.25
N VAL A 57 27.41 -34.85 10.38
CA VAL A 57 27.38 -33.41 10.69
C VAL A 57 26.43 -33.12 11.85
N LEU A 58 25.19 -33.61 11.82
CA LEU A 58 24.21 -33.40 12.89
C LEU A 58 24.66 -33.98 14.23
N LYS A 59 25.34 -35.12 14.24
CA LYS A 59 25.94 -35.69 15.47
C LYS A 59 27.05 -34.80 16.01
N ARG A 60 27.92 -34.27 15.14
CA ARG A 60 29.00 -33.33 15.51
C ARG A 60 28.43 -32.08 16.16
N ILE A 61 27.52 -31.38 15.47
CA ILE A 61 26.85 -30.16 15.96
C ILE A 61 26.19 -30.41 17.31
N ARG A 62 25.51 -31.55 17.46
CA ARG A 62 24.85 -31.91 18.72
C ARG A 62 25.85 -32.07 19.88
N LYS A 63 27.00 -32.68 19.63
CA LYS A 63 28.08 -32.88 20.62
C LYS A 63 28.72 -31.54 20.99
N GLU A 64 28.98 -30.67 20.02
CA GLU A 64 29.49 -29.31 20.23
C GLU A 64 28.50 -28.47 21.05
N LYS A 65 27.19 -28.55 20.76
CA LYS A 65 26.14 -27.89 21.55
C LYS A 65 26.14 -28.36 23.00
N GLN A 66 26.25 -29.66 23.25
CA GLN A 66 26.30 -30.22 24.61
C GLN A 66 27.55 -29.78 25.38
N ARG A 67 28.66 -29.55 24.68
CA ARG A 67 29.92 -29.07 25.25
C ARG A 67 30.01 -27.54 25.37
N GLY A 68 29.03 -26.80 24.86
CA GLY A 68 29.07 -25.33 24.83
C GLY A 68 30.12 -24.74 23.87
N THR A 69 30.68 -25.54 22.95
CA THR A 69 31.75 -25.13 22.02
C THR A 69 31.23 -24.76 20.62
N LEU A 70 29.91 -24.82 20.43
CA LEU A 70 29.28 -24.57 19.14
C LEU A 70 29.35 -23.09 18.76
N LYS A 71 30.05 -22.78 17.67
CA LYS A 71 30.18 -21.43 17.10
C LYS A 71 29.24 -21.24 15.90
N LEU A 72 28.93 -19.98 15.61
CA LEU A 72 28.02 -19.60 14.54
C LEU A 72 28.64 -19.92 13.16
N ASP A 73 29.91 -19.58 12.90
CA ASP A 73 30.57 -19.88 11.62
C ASP A 73 30.69 -21.38 11.35
N SER A 74 30.92 -22.18 12.41
CA SER A 74 30.94 -23.63 12.33
C SER A 74 29.57 -24.20 11.91
N LEU A 75 28.47 -23.54 12.27
CA LEU A 75 27.13 -23.94 11.85
C LEU A 75 26.84 -23.58 10.41
N TYR A 76 27.21 -22.36 9.98
CA TYR A 76 26.99 -21.93 8.60
C TYR A 76 27.66 -22.89 7.61
N ASN A 77 28.95 -23.18 7.82
CA ASN A 77 29.70 -24.14 7.00
C ASN A 77 29.09 -25.56 7.05
N ALA A 78 28.51 -25.93 8.20
CA ALA A 78 27.92 -27.25 8.38
C ALA A 78 26.54 -27.40 7.73
N PHE A 79 25.79 -26.31 7.56
CA PHE A 79 24.44 -26.30 7.01
C PHE A 79 24.36 -25.83 5.55
N SER A 80 25.49 -25.71 4.86
CA SER A 80 25.58 -25.47 3.41
C SER A 80 24.77 -26.49 2.58
N ASP A 81 24.67 -26.24 1.26
CA ASP A 81 23.86 -26.85 0.17
C ASP A 81 23.20 -28.21 0.42
N GLU A 82 23.86 -29.13 1.11
CA GLU A 82 23.35 -30.47 1.42
C GLU A 82 22.11 -30.49 2.31
N PHE A 83 21.88 -29.47 3.14
CA PHE A 83 20.72 -29.42 4.05
C PHE A 83 19.43 -28.92 3.41
N GLU A 84 19.55 -28.09 2.38
CA GLU A 84 18.42 -27.61 1.59
C GLU A 84 17.77 -28.78 0.82
N TYR A 85 18.61 -29.67 0.27
CA TYR A 85 18.18 -30.88 -0.48
C TYR A 85 17.26 -31.83 0.31
N LEU A 86 17.41 -31.91 1.65
CA LEU A 86 16.60 -32.79 2.50
C LEU A 86 15.52 -32.06 3.31
N ASN A 87 15.25 -30.78 3.00
CA ASN A 87 14.30 -29.92 3.71
C ASN A 87 14.56 -29.93 5.24
N LEU A 88 15.83 -29.86 5.63
CA LEU A 88 16.26 -29.89 7.04
C LEU A 88 16.36 -28.51 7.67
N THR A 89 15.75 -27.50 7.03
CA THR A 89 15.75 -26.09 7.42
C THR A 89 15.26 -25.90 8.86
N SER A 90 14.20 -26.63 9.24
CA SER A 90 13.68 -26.61 10.63
C SER A 90 14.68 -27.12 11.67
N VAL A 91 15.55 -28.07 11.30
CA VAL A 91 16.61 -28.57 12.18
C VAL A 91 17.72 -27.55 12.26
N ALA A 92 18.16 -26.98 11.13
CA ALA A 92 19.17 -25.93 11.10
C ALA A 92 18.76 -24.73 11.97
N PHE A 93 17.51 -24.28 11.86
CA PHE A 93 16.97 -23.19 12.67
C PHE A 93 16.96 -23.52 14.17
N SER A 94 16.70 -24.78 14.55
CA SER A 94 16.70 -25.20 15.96
C SER A 94 18.08 -25.12 16.66
N TYR A 95 19.16 -25.07 15.87
CA TYR A 95 20.53 -24.88 16.36
C TYR A 95 20.97 -23.43 16.20
N THR A 96 20.63 -22.81 15.08
CA THR A 96 21.05 -21.46 14.69
C THR A 96 20.36 -20.39 15.53
N LEU A 97 19.02 -20.41 15.63
CA LEU A 97 18.27 -19.35 16.30
C LEU A 97 18.70 -19.15 17.77
N PRO A 98 18.87 -20.20 18.60
CA PRO A 98 19.31 -20.00 19.99
C PRO A 98 20.72 -19.42 20.11
N LEU A 99 21.61 -19.70 19.16
CA LEU A 99 22.94 -19.14 19.15
C LEU A 99 22.93 -17.70 18.68
N LEU A 100 22.20 -17.38 17.60
CA LEU A 100 21.96 -16.00 17.19
C LEU A 100 21.35 -15.19 18.33
N THR A 101 20.28 -15.68 18.96
CA THR A 101 19.66 -15.01 20.12
C THR A 101 20.67 -14.74 21.22
N LYS A 102 21.51 -15.73 21.59
CA LYS A 102 22.54 -15.55 22.62
C LYS A 102 23.58 -14.51 22.19
N SER A 103 24.09 -14.62 20.96
CA SER A 103 25.05 -13.68 20.38
C SER A 103 24.52 -12.23 20.36
N PHE A 104 23.22 -12.07 20.11
CA PHE A 104 22.57 -10.76 20.04
C PHE A 104 22.14 -10.21 21.41
N GLN A 105 22.31 -10.93 22.53
CA GLN A 105 22.06 -10.36 23.86
C GLN A 105 23.05 -9.23 24.17
N GLU A 106 24.35 -9.48 23.95
CA GLU A 106 25.44 -8.54 24.27
C GLU A 106 25.90 -7.73 23.03
N TRP A 107 25.30 -7.96 21.87
CA TRP A 107 25.66 -7.29 20.63
C TRP A 107 25.48 -5.77 20.70
N ASP A 108 26.47 -5.03 20.21
CA ASP A 108 26.47 -3.58 20.07
C ASP A 108 26.64 -3.22 18.58
N PRO A 109 25.67 -2.52 17.96
CA PRO A 109 25.73 -2.17 16.54
C PRO A 109 26.90 -1.25 16.14
N LEU A 110 27.54 -0.58 17.10
CA LEU A 110 28.67 0.30 16.84
C LEU A 110 30.03 -0.39 16.99
N LYS A 111 30.06 -1.65 17.46
CA LYS A 111 31.30 -2.42 17.67
C LYS A 111 31.40 -3.56 16.66
N ASN A 112 32.54 -3.67 15.98
CA ASN A 112 32.82 -4.72 14.98
C ASN A 112 31.69 -4.86 13.94
N ALA A 113 31.10 -3.74 13.52
CA ALA A 113 29.92 -3.73 12.67
C ALA A 113 30.16 -4.47 11.34
N ALA A 114 31.35 -4.34 10.75
CA ALA A 114 31.73 -5.06 9.53
C ALA A 114 31.67 -6.59 9.68
N ASP A 115 32.20 -7.13 10.78
CA ASP A 115 32.19 -8.58 11.05
C ASP A 115 30.76 -9.09 11.23
N TRP A 116 29.94 -8.34 11.97
CA TRP A 116 28.54 -8.68 12.18
C TRP A 116 27.72 -8.59 10.88
N LEU A 117 27.96 -7.61 10.02
CA LEU A 117 27.29 -7.50 8.72
C LEU A 117 27.64 -8.65 7.79
N TYR A 118 28.91 -9.02 7.72
CA TYR A 118 29.35 -10.19 6.95
C TYR A 118 28.65 -11.46 7.44
N GLN A 119 28.63 -11.65 8.77
CA GLN A 119 27.98 -12.80 9.37
C GLN A 119 26.46 -12.79 9.11
N MET A 120 25.79 -11.65 9.29
CA MET A 120 24.33 -11.56 9.11
C MET A 120 23.90 -11.70 7.65
N SER A 121 24.70 -11.21 6.70
CA SER A 121 24.46 -11.42 5.27
C SER A 121 24.45 -12.92 4.93
N SER A 122 25.37 -13.68 5.54
CA SER A 122 25.44 -15.14 5.37
C SER A 122 24.19 -15.84 5.92
N TRP A 123 23.69 -15.41 7.09
CA TRP A 123 22.47 -15.97 7.68
C TRP A 123 21.20 -15.55 6.95
N LYS A 124 21.12 -14.32 6.46
CA LYS A 124 20.00 -13.83 5.65
C LYS A 124 19.78 -14.71 4.41
N ALA A 125 20.86 -15.19 3.78
CA ALA A 125 20.76 -16.11 2.64
C ALA A 125 20.26 -17.51 3.03
N MET A 126 20.49 -17.96 4.28
CA MET A 126 20.13 -19.30 4.74
C MET A 126 18.74 -19.37 5.41
N LEU A 127 18.30 -18.28 6.04
CA LEU A 127 16.97 -18.19 6.65
C LEU A 127 15.95 -17.77 5.59
N ASN A 128 14.71 -18.27 5.67
CA ASN A 128 13.66 -17.75 4.81
C ASN A 128 13.29 -16.31 5.21
N GLU A 129 12.70 -15.56 4.27
CA GLU A 129 12.45 -14.12 4.42
C GLU A 129 11.61 -13.76 5.67
N SER A 130 10.52 -14.49 5.92
CA SER A 130 9.66 -14.24 7.08
C SER A 130 10.36 -14.45 8.42
N VAL A 131 11.22 -15.46 8.53
CA VAL A 131 11.95 -15.76 9.77
C VAL A 131 13.09 -14.77 9.97
N TRP A 132 13.73 -14.36 8.88
CA TRP A 132 14.73 -13.31 8.90
C TRP A 132 14.13 -11.98 9.37
N GLU A 133 12.97 -11.60 8.83
CA GLU A 133 12.28 -10.37 9.22
C GLU A 133 11.90 -10.36 10.70
N ASP A 134 11.27 -11.44 11.21
CA ASP A 134 10.94 -11.55 12.63
C ASP A 134 12.20 -11.42 13.52
N PHE A 135 13.30 -12.05 13.12
CA PHE A 135 14.58 -11.96 13.84
C PHE A 135 15.12 -10.53 13.86
N VAL A 136 15.10 -9.85 12.71
CA VAL A 136 15.53 -8.46 12.56
C VAL A 136 14.70 -7.53 13.44
N VAL A 137 13.38 -7.67 13.41
CA VAL A 137 12.44 -6.89 14.24
C VAL A 137 12.69 -7.09 15.73
N GLN A 138 13.00 -8.31 16.15
CA GLN A 138 13.16 -8.64 17.57
C GLN A 138 14.53 -8.23 18.13
N TYR A 139 15.61 -8.40 17.37
CA TYR A 139 16.98 -8.30 17.92
C TYR A 139 17.83 -7.18 17.33
N ILE A 140 17.62 -6.83 16.05
CA ILE A 140 18.45 -5.83 15.35
C ILE A 140 17.83 -4.45 15.46
N VAL A 141 16.58 -4.30 15.00
CA VAL A 141 15.87 -3.02 14.95
C VAL A 141 15.86 -2.29 16.28
N PRO A 142 15.53 -2.90 17.44
CA PRO A 142 15.46 -2.16 18.71
C PRO A 142 16.78 -1.52 19.11
N LYS A 143 17.92 -2.16 18.81
CA LYS A 143 19.24 -1.62 19.13
C LYS A 143 19.66 -0.52 18.15
N LEU A 144 19.38 -0.68 16.86
CA LEU A 144 19.63 0.38 15.87
C LEU A 144 18.77 1.62 16.16
N THR A 145 17.49 1.42 16.47
CA THR A 145 16.57 2.48 16.91
C THR A 145 17.11 3.21 18.13
N LYS A 146 17.62 2.48 19.14
CA LYS A 146 18.22 3.10 20.33
C LYS A 146 19.42 3.98 19.97
N VAL A 147 20.32 3.52 19.10
CA VAL A 147 21.45 4.34 18.64
C VAL A 147 20.97 5.60 17.90
N LEU A 148 19.95 5.50 17.06
CA LEU A 148 19.34 6.66 16.39
C LEU A 148 18.69 7.62 17.39
N GLN A 149 18.05 7.10 18.44
CA GLN A 149 17.46 7.91 19.51
C GLN A 149 18.52 8.63 20.36
N GLU A 150 19.73 8.08 20.50
CA GLU A 150 20.86 8.72 21.18
C GLU A 150 21.70 9.61 20.22
N LEU A 151 21.45 9.54 18.91
CA LEU A 151 22.13 10.36 17.92
C LEU A 151 21.77 11.84 18.12
N GLU A 152 22.80 12.68 18.24
CA GLU A 152 22.68 14.13 18.27
C GLU A 152 22.82 14.70 16.87
N VAL A 153 21.78 15.38 16.39
CA VAL A 153 21.76 16.10 15.11
C VAL A 153 21.72 17.58 15.44
N LYS A 154 22.80 18.32 15.13
CA LYS A 154 22.94 19.74 15.48
C LYS A 154 23.37 20.57 14.25
N PRO A 155 22.87 21.82 14.15
CA PRO A 155 23.34 22.82 13.18
C PRO A 155 24.85 23.07 13.24
N GLY A 156 25.49 23.30 12.08
CA GLY A 156 26.94 23.59 11.99
C GLY A 156 27.87 22.48 12.51
N ASN A 157 27.29 21.40 13.04
CA ASN A 157 28.02 20.35 13.73
C ASN A 157 27.85 19.02 13.00
N GLN A 158 28.55 18.88 11.88
CA GLN A 158 28.93 17.56 11.36
C GLN A 158 30.12 17.02 12.17
N ASN A 159 30.00 16.93 13.50
CA ASN A 159 30.97 16.23 14.33
C ASN A 159 31.15 14.85 13.70
N GLY A 160 32.33 14.58 13.12
CA GLY A 160 32.57 13.36 12.34
C GLY A 160 32.13 12.10 13.09
N ARG A 161 32.20 12.12 14.42
CA ARG A 161 31.70 11.05 15.29
C ARG A 161 30.20 10.74 15.15
N GLN A 162 29.31 11.73 15.08
CA GLN A 162 27.87 11.48 14.95
C GLN A 162 27.53 11.00 13.54
N LEU A 163 28.16 11.61 12.52
CA LEU A 163 28.01 11.16 11.14
C LEU A 163 28.51 9.71 10.98
N ILE A 164 29.67 9.36 11.55
CA ILE A 164 30.21 7.99 11.55
C ILE A 164 29.23 7.00 12.22
N ARG A 165 28.65 7.36 13.37
CA ARG A 165 27.63 6.52 14.03
C ARG A 165 26.42 6.29 13.11
N PHE A 166 25.96 7.33 12.42
CA PHE A 166 24.87 7.22 11.47
C PHE A 166 25.24 6.33 10.27
N LEU A 167 26.42 6.51 9.69
CA LEU A 167 26.92 5.68 8.59
C LEU A 167 27.02 4.20 8.98
N TRP A 168 27.41 3.91 10.23
CA TRP A 168 27.36 2.53 10.74
C TRP A 168 25.94 1.98 10.75
N ILE A 169 24.93 2.76 11.13
CA ILE A 169 23.54 2.31 11.04
C ILE A 169 23.13 2.11 9.57
N MET A 170 23.56 2.98 8.65
CA MET A 170 23.24 2.85 7.22
C MET A 170 23.84 1.60 6.59
N SER A 171 24.99 1.11 7.07
CA SER A 171 25.58 -0.13 6.58
C SER A 171 24.68 -1.37 6.80
N TRP A 172 23.77 -1.30 7.78
CA TRP A 172 22.76 -2.35 8.03
C TRP A 172 21.62 -2.37 7.01
N ALA A 173 21.48 -1.38 6.12
CA ALA A 173 20.46 -1.36 5.07
C ALA A 173 20.60 -2.53 4.06
N THR A 174 21.77 -3.16 3.98
CA THR A 174 22.01 -4.36 3.16
C THR A 174 21.32 -5.61 3.72
N VAL A 175 21.13 -5.64 5.04
CA VAL A 175 20.69 -6.80 5.81
C VAL A 175 19.26 -6.62 6.32
N VAL A 176 18.90 -5.41 6.78
CA VAL A 176 17.58 -5.05 7.29
C VAL A 176 16.62 -4.76 6.12
N PRO A 177 15.40 -5.35 6.10
CA PRO A 177 14.38 -5.02 5.10
C PRO A 177 14.11 -3.52 4.99
N SER A 178 13.98 -3.02 3.75
CA SER A 178 13.89 -1.59 3.45
C SER A 178 12.75 -0.89 4.20
N HIS A 179 11.59 -1.54 4.31
CA HIS A 179 10.42 -0.97 5.00
C HIS A 179 10.67 -0.77 6.51
N LEU A 180 11.50 -1.61 7.14
CA LEU A 180 11.90 -1.47 8.55
C LEU A 180 12.91 -0.33 8.71
N MET A 181 13.89 -0.22 7.81
CA MET A 181 14.84 0.90 7.79
C MET A 181 14.12 2.25 7.66
N VAL A 182 13.17 2.35 6.73
CA VAL A 182 12.37 3.56 6.52
C VAL A 182 11.59 3.92 7.79
N THR A 183 10.85 2.96 8.35
CA THR A 183 10.05 3.17 9.57
C THR A 183 10.91 3.61 10.76
N MET A 184 12.09 3.01 10.91
CA MET A 184 13.04 3.37 11.97
C MET A 184 13.58 4.80 11.77
N LEU A 185 13.91 5.19 10.55
CA LEU A 185 14.42 6.54 10.26
C LEU A 185 13.36 7.62 10.46
N GLU A 186 12.13 7.40 10.02
CA GLU A 186 11.03 8.34 10.27
C GLU A 186 10.78 8.53 11.77
N THR A 187 10.73 7.43 12.52
CA THR A 187 10.41 7.49 13.95
C THR A 187 11.55 8.02 14.80
N SER A 188 12.82 7.82 14.40
CA SER A 188 13.98 8.04 15.30
C SER A 188 14.99 9.07 14.81
N PHE A 189 14.95 9.47 13.52
CA PHE A 189 15.96 10.34 12.91
C PHE A 189 15.38 11.59 12.23
N PHE A 190 14.41 11.43 11.31
CA PHE A 190 13.96 12.55 10.47
C PHE A 190 13.33 13.70 11.26
N HIS A 191 12.61 13.40 12.34
CA HIS A 191 12.09 14.44 13.22
C HIS A 191 13.21 15.31 13.82
N LYS A 192 14.32 14.69 14.26
CA LYS A 192 15.47 15.41 14.81
C LYS A 192 16.17 16.25 13.75
N LEU A 193 16.34 15.68 12.56
CA LEU A 193 16.95 16.36 11.43
C LEU A 193 16.15 17.62 11.07
N GLN A 194 14.83 17.48 10.93
CA GLN A 194 13.93 18.59 10.60
C GLN A 194 13.83 19.62 11.72
N ASP A 195 13.74 19.20 12.98
CA ASP A 195 13.68 20.13 14.12
C ASP A 195 15.00 20.93 14.22
N ALA A 196 16.15 20.26 14.10
CA ALA A 196 17.45 20.93 14.10
C ALA A 196 17.57 21.95 12.96
N LEU A 197 17.12 21.59 11.76
CA LEU A 197 17.10 22.49 10.60
C LEU A 197 16.18 23.68 10.83
N TYR A 198 14.95 23.46 11.30
CA TYR A 198 13.97 24.51 11.59
C TYR A 198 14.54 25.54 12.57
N TRP A 199 15.07 25.10 13.72
CA TRP A 199 15.67 25.99 14.71
C TRP A 199 16.85 26.79 14.15
N TRP A 200 17.65 26.18 13.28
CA TRP A 200 18.76 26.85 12.64
C TRP A 200 18.28 27.95 11.68
N LEU A 201 17.30 27.63 10.82
CA LEU A 201 16.72 28.57 9.85
C LEU A 201 16.06 29.77 10.55
N CYS A 202 15.35 29.54 11.66
CA CYS A 202 14.76 30.62 12.47
C CYS A 202 15.82 31.53 13.13
N SER A 203 17.08 31.10 13.18
CA SER A 203 18.19 31.87 13.76
C SER A 203 18.94 32.71 12.72
N ASN A 204 18.38 32.87 11.51
CA ASN A 204 18.96 33.60 10.37
C ASN A 204 20.41 33.16 10.03
N PRO A 205 20.61 31.90 9.60
CA PRO A 205 21.93 31.34 9.39
C PRO A 205 22.50 31.67 8.00
N ASN A 206 23.78 31.35 7.79
CA ASN A 206 24.34 31.32 6.45
C ASN A 206 23.70 30.17 5.64
N LEU A 207 22.95 30.49 4.59
CA LEU A 207 22.21 29.51 3.80
C LEU A 207 23.12 28.51 3.08
N ASP A 208 24.33 28.90 2.67
CA ASP A 208 25.28 27.97 2.03
C ASP A 208 25.71 26.87 3.00
N GLU A 209 25.95 27.22 4.27
CA GLU A 209 26.27 26.24 5.32
C GLU A 209 25.09 25.29 5.56
N VAL A 210 23.86 25.82 5.52
CA VAL A 210 22.64 25.01 5.64
C VAL A 210 22.53 24.01 4.50
N VAL A 211 22.77 24.44 3.25
CA VAL A 211 22.75 23.56 2.08
C VAL A 211 23.80 22.46 2.23
N GLN A 212 25.04 22.78 2.60
CA GLN A 212 26.10 21.78 2.77
C GLN A 212 25.77 20.78 3.89
N TRP A 213 25.21 21.25 4.99
CA TRP A 213 24.79 20.39 6.10
C TRP A 213 23.67 19.44 5.68
N TYR A 214 22.65 19.94 4.98
CA TYR A 214 21.55 19.13 4.44
C TYR A 214 22.07 18.08 3.44
N LEU A 215 22.93 18.49 2.51
CA LEU A 215 23.53 17.59 1.52
C LEU A 215 24.37 16.50 2.16
N GLY A 216 25.12 16.81 3.24
CA GLY A 216 25.88 15.81 3.98
C GLY A 216 24.99 14.72 4.61
N TRP A 217 23.89 15.11 5.26
CA TRP A 217 22.94 14.14 5.81
C TRP A 217 22.18 13.38 4.72
N LYS A 218 21.72 14.05 3.66
CA LYS A 218 21.07 13.40 2.52
C LYS A 218 21.99 12.39 1.84
N GLY A 219 23.26 12.76 1.61
CA GLY A 219 24.28 11.93 0.99
C GLY A 219 24.70 10.74 1.84
N SER A 220 24.48 10.78 3.16
CA SER A 220 24.75 9.66 4.06
C SER A 220 23.74 8.51 3.95
N LEU A 221 22.56 8.75 3.37
CA LEU A 221 21.53 7.72 3.12
C LEU A 221 21.88 6.90 1.87
N THR A 222 21.53 5.60 1.85
CA THR A 222 21.73 4.77 0.64
C THR A 222 20.82 5.21 -0.51
N THR A 223 21.23 4.89 -1.74
CA THR A 223 20.49 5.21 -2.97
C THR A 223 19.06 4.68 -2.96
N GLU A 224 18.86 3.48 -2.43
CA GLU A 224 17.55 2.82 -2.33
C GLU A 224 16.65 3.53 -1.34
N LEU A 225 17.20 3.96 -0.21
CA LEU A 225 16.45 4.72 0.81
C LEU A 225 16.09 6.11 0.29
N GLN A 226 17.01 6.80 -0.41
CA GLN A 226 16.72 8.09 -1.04
C GLN A 226 15.65 7.99 -2.15
N ALA A 227 15.55 6.84 -2.82
CA ALA A 227 14.50 6.59 -3.81
C ALA A 227 13.13 6.30 -3.18
N HIS A 228 13.09 5.88 -1.90
CA HIS A 228 11.85 5.51 -1.22
C HIS A 228 10.95 6.71 -0.98
N TYR A 229 9.67 6.62 -1.38
CA TYR A 229 8.74 7.76 -1.38
C TYR A 229 8.57 8.44 -0.01
N ARG A 230 8.56 7.66 1.09
CA ARG A 230 8.46 8.19 2.45
C ARG A 230 9.70 8.99 2.87
N VAL A 231 10.89 8.52 2.52
CA VAL A 231 12.14 9.23 2.78
C VAL A 231 12.21 10.50 1.94
N ARG A 232 11.80 10.42 0.66
CA ARG A 232 11.69 11.61 -0.20
C ARG A 232 10.78 12.67 0.40
N TYR A 233 9.62 12.26 0.93
CA TYR A 233 8.72 13.17 1.62
C TYR A 233 9.41 13.88 2.80
N GLU A 234 10.06 13.14 3.71
CA GLU A 234 10.75 13.74 4.86
C GLU A 234 11.91 14.67 4.44
N LEU A 235 12.62 14.34 3.36
CA LEU A 235 13.66 15.19 2.77
C LEU A 235 13.09 16.43 2.07
N ASN A 236 11.89 16.34 1.49
CA ASN A 236 11.21 17.44 0.83
C ASN A 236 10.70 18.47 1.84
N VAL A 237 10.24 18.02 3.02
CA VAL A 237 9.90 18.94 4.12
C VAL A 237 11.10 19.81 4.50
N CYS A 238 12.32 19.26 4.53
CA CYS A 238 13.53 20.05 4.75
C CYS A 238 13.75 21.08 3.65
N LEU A 239 13.59 20.69 2.38
CA LEU A 239 13.75 21.59 1.23
C LEU A 239 12.73 22.72 1.26
N GLU A 240 11.45 22.43 1.52
CA GLU A 240 10.39 23.45 1.62
C GLU A 240 10.69 24.47 2.72
N MET A 241 11.24 24.06 3.87
CA MET A 241 11.68 24.98 4.91
C MET A 241 12.88 25.84 4.46
N MET A 242 13.85 25.26 3.74
CA MET A 242 15.00 25.97 3.21
C MET A 242 14.59 26.99 2.14
N ASP A 243 13.66 26.63 1.25
CA ASP A 243 13.12 27.52 0.22
C ASP A 243 12.36 28.69 0.85
N GLN A 244 11.54 28.44 1.89
CA GLN A 244 10.87 29.49 2.65
C GLN A 244 11.86 30.47 3.27
N ALA A 245 12.94 29.97 3.87
CA ALA A 245 13.98 30.81 4.45
C ALA A 245 14.74 31.62 3.39
N ALA A 246 15.02 31.03 2.22
CA ALA A 246 15.69 31.71 1.11
C ALA A 246 14.83 32.81 0.47
N GLU A 247 13.51 32.70 0.55
CA GLU A 247 12.54 33.70 0.08
C GLU A 247 12.15 34.73 1.17
N ASP A 248 12.86 34.75 2.31
CA ASP A 248 12.56 35.60 3.49
C ASP A 248 11.11 35.43 4.02
N LYS A 249 10.52 34.26 3.83
CA LYS A 249 9.19 33.90 4.36
C LYS A 249 9.29 33.33 5.77
N GLU A 250 8.19 33.43 6.52
CA GLU A 250 8.09 32.73 7.81
C GLU A 250 8.21 31.22 7.59
N VAL A 251 9.25 30.62 8.18
CA VAL A 251 9.51 29.18 8.08
C VAL A 251 8.44 28.42 8.85
N VAL A 252 7.75 27.53 8.16
CA VAL A 252 6.72 26.68 8.74
C VAL A 252 7.35 25.55 9.55
N ALA A 253 6.86 25.30 10.76
CA ALA A 253 7.38 24.22 11.60
C ALA A 253 7.12 22.82 10.99
N PRO A 254 8.06 21.85 11.13
CA PRO A 254 7.95 20.49 10.59
C PRO A 254 6.63 19.77 10.94
N LYS A 255 6.13 19.99 12.15
CA LYS A 255 4.87 19.38 12.62
C LYS A 255 3.66 19.79 11.78
N LYS A 256 3.59 21.06 11.34
CA LYS A 256 2.50 21.57 10.51
C LYS A 256 2.45 20.87 9.15
N PHE A 257 3.60 20.55 8.54
CA PHE A 257 3.63 19.78 7.28
C PHE A 257 3.00 18.39 7.44
N ARG A 258 3.29 17.71 8.56
CA ARG A 258 2.68 16.39 8.87
C ARG A 258 1.17 16.51 9.08
N GLU A 259 0.72 17.52 9.79
CA GLU A 259 -0.71 17.80 10.00
C GLU A 259 -1.43 18.08 8.68
N MET A 260 -0.86 18.94 7.82
CA MET A 260 -1.42 19.23 6.50
C MET A 260 -1.51 17.98 5.62
N SER A 261 -0.46 17.15 5.60
CA SER A 261 -0.44 15.89 4.85
C SER A 261 -1.52 14.91 5.34
N GLN A 262 -1.68 14.78 6.67
CA GLN A 262 -2.75 13.96 7.26
C GLN A 262 -4.14 14.48 6.88
N GLN A 263 -4.36 15.79 6.96
CA GLN A 263 -5.64 16.41 6.58
C GLN A 263 -5.96 16.22 5.10
N GLN A 264 -4.98 16.40 4.20
CA GLN A 264 -5.16 16.16 2.77
C GLN A 264 -5.52 14.70 2.48
N PHE A 265 -4.87 13.77 3.16
CA PHE A 265 -5.17 12.34 3.01
C PHE A 265 -6.58 11.99 3.51
N GLU A 266 -6.98 12.52 4.67
CA GLU A 266 -8.34 12.33 5.20
C GLU A 266 -9.39 12.93 4.28
N ALA A 267 -9.14 14.12 3.71
CA ALA A 267 -10.01 14.75 2.73
C ALA A 267 -10.15 13.89 1.47
N GLN A 268 -9.04 13.37 0.93
CA GLN A 268 -9.07 12.45 -0.21
C GLN A 268 -9.84 11.16 0.09
N LYS A 269 -9.67 10.59 1.29
CA LYS A 269 -10.39 9.39 1.71
C LYS A 269 -11.89 9.65 1.82
N LYS A 270 -12.29 10.79 2.41
CA LYS A 270 -13.70 11.21 2.49
C LYS A 270 -14.30 11.44 1.10
N ALA A 271 -13.56 12.10 0.21
CA ALA A 271 -13.99 12.29 -1.18
C ALA A 271 -14.15 10.95 -1.91
N ALA A 272 -13.18 10.03 -1.80
CA ALA A 272 -13.27 8.71 -2.41
C ALA A 272 -14.44 7.89 -1.88
N ALA A 273 -14.71 7.94 -0.57
CA ALA A 273 -15.87 7.29 0.03
C ALA A 273 -17.20 7.90 -0.46
N PHE A 274 -17.26 9.23 -0.58
CA PHE A 274 -18.41 9.94 -1.12
C PHE A 274 -18.69 9.54 -2.59
N TYR A 275 -17.67 9.50 -3.44
CA TYR A 275 -17.82 9.04 -4.82
C TYR A 275 -18.22 7.57 -4.93
N ALA A 276 -17.71 6.70 -4.04
CA ALA A 276 -18.11 5.30 -3.99
C ALA A 276 -19.59 5.13 -3.58
N GLN A 277 -20.08 5.93 -2.63
CA GLN A 277 -21.50 5.93 -2.25
C GLN A 277 -22.40 6.37 -3.40
N LEU A 278 -22.03 7.43 -4.13
CA LEU A 278 -22.77 7.86 -5.31
C LEU A 278 -22.84 6.78 -6.40
N GLN A 279 -21.74 6.05 -6.60
CA GLN A 279 -21.72 4.91 -7.54
C GLN A 279 -22.63 3.77 -7.06
N GLU A 280 -22.59 3.42 -5.78
CA GLU A 280 -23.45 2.38 -5.20
C GLU A 280 -24.94 2.76 -5.29
N GLU A 281 -25.30 4.03 -5.05
CA GLU A 281 -26.67 4.51 -5.18
C GLU A 281 -27.15 4.54 -6.65
N ALA A 282 -26.27 4.90 -7.59
CA ALA A 282 -26.54 4.82 -9.03
C ALA A 282 -26.72 3.36 -9.49
N GLU A 283 -25.91 2.43 -8.98
CA GLU A 283 -26.06 1.00 -9.26
C GLU A 283 -27.31 0.41 -8.59
N ALA A 284 -27.64 0.81 -7.36
CA ALA A 284 -28.84 0.37 -6.65
C ALA A 284 -30.11 0.89 -7.33
N SER A 285 -30.12 2.13 -7.81
CA SER A 285 -31.22 2.69 -8.60
C SER A 285 -31.35 2.01 -9.97
N LYS A 286 -30.23 1.65 -10.62
CA LYS A 286 -30.25 0.80 -11.83
C LYS A 286 -30.81 -0.59 -11.55
N ARG A 287 -30.42 -1.23 -10.43
CA ARG A 287 -30.97 -2.53 -9.98
C ARG A 287 -32.48 -2.43 -9.71
N ARG A 288 -32.94 -1.40 -9.00
CA ARG A 288 -34.37 -1.15 -8.76
C ARG A 288 -35.17 -1.01 -10.06
N ARG A 289 -34.61 -0.35 -11.09
CA ARG A 289 -35.24 -0.28 -12.43
C ARG A 289 -35.33 -1.66 -13.11
N ILE A 290 -34.33 -2.51 -12.93
CA ILE A 290 -34.32 -3.88 -13.48
C ILE A 290 -35.33 -4.78 -12.74
N THR A 291 -35.44 -4.69 -11.41
CA THR A 291 -36.44 -5.45 -10.64
C THR A 291 -37.86 -4.96 -10.87
N SER A 292 -38.09 -3.65 -11.09
CA SER A 292 -39.40 -3.15 -11.48
C SER A 292 -39.81 -3.64 -12.87
N ALA A 293 -38.88 -3.69 -13.84
CA ALA A 293 -39.15 -4.20 -15.18
C ALA A 293 -39.59 -5.68 -15.21
N GLY A 294 -39.09 -6.51 -14.28
CA GLY A 294 -39.51 -7.92 -14.17
C GLY A 294 -40.97 -8.12 -13.78
N TYR A 295 -41.60 -7.15 -13.11
CA TYR A 295 -43.02 -7.20 -12.72
C TYR A 295 -43.96 -6.60 -13.78
N TYR A 296 -43.44 -5.79 -14.71
CA TYR A 296 -44.22 -5.17 -15.80
C TYR A 296 -44.24 -5.98 -17.10
N ASN A 297 -43.52 -7.12 -17.20
CA ASN A 297 -43.52 -7.99 -18.37
C ASN A 297 -44.86 -8.73 -18.65
N MET A 298 -45.93 -8.48 -17.88
CA MET A 298 -47.28 -9.01 -18.14
C MET A 298 -48.31 -7.93 -18.53
N LEU A 299 -47.91 -6.67 -18.67
CA LEU A 299 -48.78 -5.61 -19.24
C LEU A 299 -48.10 -5.08 -20.51
N PRO A 300 -48.82 -4.92 -21.64
CA PRO A 300 -48.25 -4.29 -22.82
C PRO A 300 -47.69 -2.92 -22.45
N GLU A 301 -46.45 -2.61 -22.85
CA GLU A 301 -45.93 -1.25 -22.78
C GLU A 301 -46.92 -0.31 -23.47
N MET A 302 -47.51 0.65 -22.76
CA MET A 302 -48.29 1.69 -23.42
C MET A 302 -47.34 2.46 -24.35
N SER A 303 -47.61 2.41 -25.65
CA SER A 303 -46.81 3.15 -26.62
C SER A 303 -46.85 4.65 -26.31
N LEU A 304 -45.81 5.42 -26.67
CA LEU A 304 -45.81 6.88 -26.45
C LEU A 304 -47.06 7.54 -27.08
N ASN A 305 -47.58 6.95 -28.17
CA ASN A 305 -48.85 7.35 -28.76
C ASN A 305 -50.05 7.11 -27.84
N GLU A 306 -50.14 5.95 -27.18
CA GLU A 306 -51.20 5.66 -26.19
C GLU A 306 -51.11 6.59 -24.97
N ILE A 307 -49.89 6.97 -24.55
CA ILE A 307 -49.69 7.95 -23.47
C ILE A 307 -50.20 9.34 -23.89
N ILE A 308 -49.88 9.78 -25.11
CA ILE A 308 -50.40 11.07 -25.64
C ILE A 308 -51.92 11.01 -25.82
N GLU A 309 -52.45 9.89 -26.31
CA GLU A 309 -53.88 9.69 -26.53
C GLU A 309 -54.65 9.71 -25.21
N SER A 310 -54.21 8.94 -24.21
CA SER A 310 -54.81 8.96 -22.87
C SER A 310 -54.73 10.35 -22.22
N TYR A 311 -53.61 11.07 -22.40
CA TYR A 311 -53.48 12.44 -21.91
C TYR A 311 -54.39 13.43 -22.65
N ALA A 312 -54.63 13.23 -23.95
CA ALA A 312 -55.59 14.02 -24.72
C ALA A 312 -57.01 13.75 -24.20
N GLU A 313 -57.40 12.49 -24.04
CA GLU A 313 -58.73 12.08 -23.56
C GLU A 313 -59.03 12.62 -22.16
N GLN A 314 -58.08 12.53 -21.23
CA GLN A 314 -58.20 13.09 -19.87
C GLN A 314 -58.46 14.61 -19.86
N ASN A 315 -58.01 15.31 -20.90
CA ASN A 315 -58.22 16.75 -21.07
C ASN A 315 -59.33 17.07 -22.08
N HIS A 316 -60.15 16.07 -22.45
CA HIS A 316 -61.25 16.18 -23.41
C HIS A 316 -60.81 16.63 -24.82
N LEU A 317 -59.61 16.23 -25.24
CA LEU A 317 -59.02 16.49 -26.56
C LEU A 317 -58.92 15.21 -27.38
N SER A 318 -58.76 15.36 -28.69
CA SER A 318 -58.47 14.22 -29.59
C SER A 318 -57.01 14.21 -30.02
N PHE A 319 -56.44 13.00 -30.09
CA PHE A 319 -55.14 12.74 -30.70
C PHE A 319 -55.33 11.87 -31.95
N LYS A 320 -55.30 12.45 -33.15
CA LYS A 320 -55.61 11.73 -34.39
C LYS A 320 -54.58 11.97 -35.50
N PRO A 321 -54.19 10.95 -36.29
CA PRO A 321 -53.26 11.13 -37.40
C PRO A 321 -53.85 12.03 -38.49
N LYS A 322 -53.04 12.95 -39.01
CA LYS A 322 -53.35 13.74 -40.22
C LYS A 322 -52.75 13.01 -41.43
N TYR A 323 -53.48 12.03 -41.95
CA TYR A 323 -53.02 11.17 -43.05
C TYR A 323 -52.49 11.99 -44.24
N GLY A 324 -51.37 11.55 -44.80
CA GLY A 324 -50.70 12.23 -45.92
C GLY A 324 -49.81 13.42 -45.53
N ARG A 325 -49.65 13.72 -44.23
CA ARG A 325 -48.74 14.77 -43.74
C ARG A 325 -47.64 14.19 -42.86
N THR A 326 -46.39 14.48 -43.22
CA THR A 326 -45.20 14.09 -42.47
C THR A 326 -44.30 15.32 -42.22
N HIS A 327 -43.53 15.27 -41.14
CA HIS A 327 -42.48 16.25 -40.85
C HIS A 327 -41.23 15.50 -40.42
N SER A 328 -40.10 15.74 -41.11
CA SER A 328 -38.83 15.05 -40.87
C SER A 328 -38.93 13.52 -40.85
N GLY A 329 -39.79 12.95 -41.70
CA GLY A 329 -40.02 11.50 -41.80
C GLY A 329 -41.01 10.92 -40.78
N PHE A 330 -41.49 11.70 -39.81
CA PHE A 330 -42.46 11.27 -38.81
C PHE A 330 -43.88 11.66 -39.21
N GLN A 331 -44.86 10.82 -38.83
CA GLN A 331 -46.29 11.08 -39.02
C GLN A 331 -46.73 12.28 -38.17
N ILE A 332 -47.49 13.20 -38.76
CA ILE A 332 -48.11 14.30 -38.02
C ILE A 332 -49.46 13.86 -37.47
N TYR A 333 -49.68 14.11 -36.18
CA TYR A 333 -50.93 13.95 -35.45
C TYR A 333 -51.51 15.33 -35.09
N GLY A 334 -52.82 15.42 -34.92
CA GLY A 334 -53.46 16.56 -34.28
C GLY A 334 -53.72 16.26 -32.81
N PHE A 335 -53.19 17.09 -31.90
CA PHE A 335 -53.56 17.12 -30.49
C PHE A 335 -54.44 18.35 -30.28
N GLY A 336 -55.77 18.16 -30.33
CA GLY A 336 -56.71 19.27 -30.50
C GLY A 336 -56.37 20.10 -31.74
N ASN A 337 -56.09 21.40 -31.54
CA ASN A 337 -55.73 22.33 -32.62
C ASN A 337 -54.23 22.36 -32.97
N ILE A 338 -53.38 21.65 -32.21
CA ILE A 338 -51.92 21.69 -32.39
C ILE A 338 -51.48 20.51 -33.25
N SER A 339 -50.63 20.76 -34.26
CA SER A 339 -49.97 19.69 -35.02
C SER A 339 -48.76 19.19 -34.24
N VAL A 340 -48.66 17.87 -34.09
CA VAL A 340 -47.67 17.18 -33.26
C VAL A 340 -46.99 16.08 -34.07
N CYS A 341 -45.72 15.87 -33.82
CA CYS A 341 -44.88 14.86 -34.43
C CYS A 341 -44.22 14.05 -33.30
N VAL A 342 -44.28 12.73 -33.38
CA VAL A 342 -43.80 11.82 -32.34
C VAL A 342 -42.59 11.04 -32.84
N ASP A 343 -41.47 11.16 -32.13
CA ASP A 343 -40.30 10.32 -32.31
C ASP A 343 -40.29 9.24 -31.22
N SER A 344 -40.87 8.08 -31.55
CA SER A 344 -40.98 6.94 -30.63
C SER A 344 -39.63 6.32 -30.28
N ALA A 345 -38.61 6.46 -31.14
CA ALA A 345 -37.28 5.87 -30.91
C ALA A 345 -36.51 6.63 -29.83
N ASN A 346 -36.64 7.96 -29.79
CA ASN A 346 -35.99 8.81 -28.79
C ASN A 346 -36.94 9.31 -27.70
N GLN A 347 -38.20 8.88 -27.71
CA GLN A 347 -39.25 9.27 -26.76
C GLN A 347 -39.44 10.80 -26.69
N ARG A 348 -39.57 11.45 -27.85
CA ARG A 348 -39.66 12.91 -27.99
C ARG A 348 -40.93 13.36 -28.72
N ILE A 349 -41.48 14.49 -28.28
CA ILE A 349 -42.69 15.10 -28.84
C ILE A 349 -42.35 16.47 -29.40
N PHE A 350 -42.65 16.70 -30.67
CA PHE A 350 -42.47 18.00 -31.33
C PHE A 350 -43.83 18.60 -31.65
N ALA A 351 -44.03 19.88 -31.35
CA ALA A 351 -45.25 20.60 -31.67
C ALA A 351 -44.99 21.77 -32.61
N GLN A 352 -45.92 22.02 -33.51
CA GLN A 352 -45.87 23.16 -34.42
C GLN A 352 -46.35 24.43 -33.70
N THR A 353 -45.49 25.44 -33.66
CA THR A 353 -45.78 26.77 -33.12
C THR A 353 -46.61 27.60 -34.10
N LYS A 354 -47.25 28.69 -33.62
CA LYS A 354 -48.03 29.62 -34.45
C LYS A 354 -47.23 30.24 -35.60
N LYS A 355 -45.89 30.25 -35.52
CA LYS A 355 -44.97 30.77 -36.54
C LYS A 355 -44.58 29.71 -37.60
N GLY A 356 -45.12 28.49 -37.52
CA GLY A 356 -44.82 27.39 -38.44
C GLY A 356 -43.63 26.52 -38.03
N ASN A 357 -42.82 26.94 -37.05
CA ASN A 357 -41.65 26.21 -36.57
C ASN A 357 -42.02 25.05 -35.63
N TRP A 358 -41.24 23.98 -35.65
CA TRP A 358 -41.40 22.82 -34.77
C TRP A 358 -40.45 22.90 -33.58
N SER A 359 -40.98 22.72 -32.37
CA SER A 359 -40.20 22.74 -31.12
C SER A 359 -40.45 21.49 -30.28
N LEU A 360 -39.42 21.01 -29.60
CA LEU A 360 -39.53 19.93 -28.61
C LEU A 360 -40.36 20.42 -27.42
N VAL A 361 -41.39 19.66 -27.04
CA VAL A 361 -42.33 20.03 -25.97
C VAL A 361 -42.66 18.85 -25.07
N SER A 362 -43.11 19.14 -23.85
CA SER A 362 -43.73 18.16 -22.95
C SER A 362 -45.25 18.13 -23.15
N LEU A 363 -45.92 17.09 -22.65
CA LEU A 363 -47.39 16.97 -22.68
C LEU A 363 -48.09 18.17 -22.02
N LYS A 364 -47.53 18.69 -20.93
CA LYS A 364 -48.07 19.87 -20.24
C LYS A 364 -47.99 21.12 -21.12
N VAL A 365 -46.84 21.36 -21.75
CA VAL A 365 -46.64 22.49 -22.67
C VAL A 365 -47.54 22.36 -23.89
N LEU A 366 -47.76 21.13 -24.38
CA LEU A 366 -48.66 20.87 -25.49
C LEU A 366 -50.11 21.24 -25.18
N LEU A 367 -50.60 20.97 -23.97
CA LEU A 367 -51.92 21.39 -23.50
C LEU A 367 -52.04 22.91 -23.38
N GLU A 368 -51.03 23.57 -22.81
CA GLU A 368 -50.97 25.04 -22.70
C GLU A 368 -50.99 25.71 -24.09
N MET A 369 -50.30 25.13 -25.07
CA MET A 369 -50.32 25.59 -26.46
C MET A 369 -51.72 25.48 -27.07
N HIS A 370 -52.45 24.39 -26.81
CA HIS A 370 -53.83 24.24 -27.27
C HIS A 370 -54.78 25.27 -26.64
N GLN A 371 -54.72 25.45 -25.31
CA GLN A 371 -55.54 26.43 -24.60
C GLN A 371 -55.29 27.86 -25.13
N SER A 372 -54.02 28.19 -25.37
CA SER A 372 -53.60 29.47 -25.97
C SER A 372 -53.99 29.64 -27.44
N SER A 373 -54.40 28.57 -28.12
CA SER A 373 -54.92 28.62 -29.50
C SER A 373 -56.42 28.92 -29.55
N MET A 374 -57.15 28.66 -28.46
CA MET A 374 -58.60 28.85 -28.33
C MET A 374 -58.98 30.26 -27.81
N THR A 375 -58.05 30.95 -27.14
CA THR A 375 -58.24 32.31 -26.59
C THR A 375 -58.03 33.43 -27.61
N LYS A 376 -58.40 33.20 -28.89
CA LYS A 376 -58.32 34.20 -29.97
C LYS A 376 -59.67 34.42 -30.61
#